data_AF-A0A6G9NE91-F1
#
_entry.id   AF-A0A6G9NE91-F1
#
_cell.length_a   1.000
_cell.length_b   1.000
_cell.length_c   1.000
_cell.angle_alpha   90.00
_cell.angle_beta   90.00
_cell.angle_gamma   90.00
#
_symmetry.space_group_name_H-M   'P 1'
#
loop_
_entity.id
_entity.type
_entity.pdbx_description
1 polymer ?
#
loop_
_entity_poly.entity_id
_entity_poly.type
_entity_poly.pdbx_seq_one_letter_code
_entity_poly.pdbx_strand_id
1 'polypeptide(L)'
;MSVALGACATSTPYQSAEAPGQQFGYQSEQIAADRFRVSFSGNEVTSRETVEEYLLYRAAELTRQKGYEGFEVVREATEADIDIDTVPTVYPGWAPAWDYYGAGYGWNTYDPYLGAPFPAERITTSDRYSASAVIEMYRGRAPAGSEESFDASAVLARLGNDVEMPEG
;
A
#
# COMPACT_ATOMS: atom_id res chain seq x y z
N MET A 1 -11.45 -18.63 38.06
CA MET A 1 -11.99 -18.05 36.82
C MET A 1 -10.83 -17.47 36.04
N SER A 2 -10.28 -18.24 35.10
CA SER A 2 -9.21 -17.78 34.23
C SER A 2 -9.87 -17.13 33.01
N VAL A 3 -9.78 -15.81 32.89
CA VAL A 3 -10.14 -15.10 31.67
C VAL A 3 -8.92 -15.24 30.75
N ALA A 4 -8.91 -16.27 29.92
CA ALA A 4 -8.03 -16.29 28.76
C ALA A 4 -8.63 -15.29 27.77
N LEU A 5 -8.03 -14.10 27.66
CA LEU A 5 -8.28 -13.24 26.51
C LEU A 5 -7.73 -14.01 25.30
N GLY A 6 -8.63 -14.67 24.57
CA GLY A 6 -8.35 -15.05 23.20
C GLY A 6 -8.11 -13.76 22.44
N ALA A 7 -6.85 -13.46 22.15
CA ALA A 7 -6.52 -12.57 21.06
C ALA A 7 -7.08 -13.25 19.80
N CYS A 8 -8.29 -12.87 19.38
CA CYS A 8 -8.64 -13.00 17.98
C CYS A 8 -7.53 -12.23 17.27
N ALA A 9 -6.70 -12.93 16.49
CA ALA A 9 -5.76 -12.27 15.62
C ALA A 9 -6.58 -11.40 14.67
N THR A 10 -6.65 -10.11 14.96
CA THR A 10 -7.32 -9.12 14.14
C THR A 10 -6.33 -8.58 13.11
N SER A 11 -6.85 -8.18 11.96
CA SER A 11 -6.10 -7.47 10.92
C SER A 11 -5.35 -6.29 11.54
N THR A 12 -4.23 -5.92 10.94
CA THR A 12 -3.45 -4.76 11.39
C THR A 12 -4.29 -3.51 11.17
N PRO A 13 -4.64 -2.75 12.21
CA PRO A 13 -5.37 -1.51 12.02
C PRO A 13 -4.49 -0.46 11.34
N TYR A 14 -5.11 0.56 10.77
CA TYR A 14 -4.42 1.69 10.16
C TYR A 14 -3.72 2.54 11.21
N GLN A 15 -2.42 2.30 11.39
CA GLN A 15 -1.59 2.95 12.40
C GLN A 15 -0.18 3.22 11.86
N SER A 16 0.54 4.16 12.46
CA SER A 16 1.94 4.43 12.11
C SER A 16 2.84 3.33 12.67
N ALA A 17 3.70 2.77 11.81
CA ALA A 17 4.77 1.85 12.22
C ALA A 17 6.04 2.58 12.67
N GLU A 18 6.03 3.92 12.73
CA GLU A 18 7.15 4.74 13.25
C GLU A 18 7.08 4.90 14.78
N ALA A 19 5.95 4.54 15.40
CA ALA A 19 5.76 4.63 16.83
C ALA A 19 6.57 3.54 17.57
N PRO A 20 7.21 3.87 18.72
CA PRO A 20 8.00 2.91 19.47
C PRO A 20 7.14 1.71 19.91
N GLY A 21 7.58 0.50 19.54
CA GLY A 21 6.86 -0.75 19.84
C GLY A 21 5.88 -1.20 18.76
N GLN A 22 5.68 -0.41 17.69
CA GLN A 22 4.87 -0.80 16.54
C GLN A 22 5.73 -1.40 15.44
N GLN A 23 5.37 -2.61 15.00
CA GLN A 23 6.08 -3.35 13.94
C GLN A 23 5.31 -3.38 12.62
N PHE A 24 4.02 -3.07 12.66
CA PHE A 24 3.09 -3.15 11.53
C PHE A 24 2.31 -1.83 11.41
N GLY A 25 1.89 -1.50 10.19
CA GLY A 25 1.24 -0.23 9.87
C GLY A 25 1.91 0.50 8.72
N TYR A 26 1.52 1.77 8.54
CA TYR A 26 2.03 2.63 7.49
C TYR A 26 3.35 3.31 7.88
N GLN A 27 4.17 3.60 6.88
CA GLN A 27 5.33 4.49 6.96
C GLN A 27 5.36 5.38 5.72
N SER A 28 5.97 6.55 5.84
CA SER A 28 6.14 7.49 4.74
C SER A 28 7.50 8.17 4.81
N GLU A 29 8.28 8.05 3.74
CA GLU A 29 9.60 8.64 3.60
C GLU A 29 9.60 9.68 2.47
N GLN A 30 10.21 10.83 2.71
CA GLN A 30 10.35 11.86 1.69
C GLN A 30 11.56 11.57 0.81
N ILE A 31 11.34 11.37 -0.50
CA ILE A 31 12.41 11.17 -1.48
C ILE A 31 12.79 12.51 -2.13
N ALA A 32 11.80 13.35 -2.45
CA ALA A 32 11.98 14.68 -3.03
C ALA A 32 10.91 15.66 -2.52
N ALA A 33 10.90 16.90 -3.02
CA ALA A 33 9.98 17.94 -2.55
C ALA A 33 8.49 17.57 -2.73
N ASP A 34 8.18 16.91 -3.83
CA ASP A 34 6.85 16.45 -4.26
C ASP A 34 6.77 14.91 -4.38
N ARG A 35 7.83 14.19 -4.01
CA ARG A 35 7.92 12.73 -4.14
C ARG A 35 8.12 12.03 -2.81
N PHE A 36 7.29 11.03 -2.54
CA PHE A 36 7.30 10.28 -1.29
C PHE A 36 7.25 8.78 -1.56
N ARG A 37 7.98 8.00 -0.76
CA ARG A 37 7.80 6.55 -0.65
C ARG A 37 6.81 6.30 0.46
N VAL A 38 5.73 5.60 0.17
CA VAL A 38 4.77 5.11 1.16
C VAL A 38 4.88 3.59 1.22
N SER A 39 4.76 3.04 2.42
CA SER A 39 4.73 1.60 2.62
C SER A 39 3.74 1.22 3.70
N PHE A 40 3.12 0.06 3.58
CA PHE A 40 2.24 -0.51 4.58
C PHE A 40 2.64 -1.95 4.85
N SER A 41 2.83 -2.29 6.12
CA SER A 41 3.17 -3.65 6.56
C SER A 41 2.02 -4.23 7.37
N GLY A 42 1.39 -5.28 6.84
CA GLY A 42 0.39 -6.07 7.55
C GLY A 42 1.01 -7.22 8.35
N ASN A 43 0.31 -7.63 9.40
CA ASN A 43 0.55 -8.88 10.12
C ASN A 43 0.04 -10.09 9.30
N GLU A 44 0.28 -11.30 9.81
CA GLU A 44 -0.05 -12.58 9.16
C GLU A 44 -1.55 -12.85 8.94
N VAL A 45 -2.45 -12.04 9.50
CA VAL A 45 -3.89 -12.15 9.30
C VAL A 45 -4.48 -10.98 8.51
N THR A 46 -3.65 -10.01 8.11
CA THR A 46 -4.06 -8.88 7.29
C THR A 46 -4.09 -9.32 5.83
N SER A 47 -5.25 -9.22 5.19
CA SER A 47 -5.40 -9.55 3.77
C SER A 47 -4.58 -8.62 2.88
N ARG A 48 -4.12 -9.14 1.74
CA ARG A 48 -3.45 -8.34 0.70
C ARG A 48 -4.28 -7.14 0.26
N GLU A 49 -5.58 -7.33 0.05
CA GLU A 49 -6.52 -6.25 -0.32
C GLU A 49 -6.50 -5.13 0.73
N THR A 50 -6.59 -5.45 2.02
CA THR A 50 -6.50 -4.48 3.11
C THR A 50 -5.16 -3.72 3.12
N VAL A 51 -4.04 -4.41 2.87
CA VAL A 51 -2.72 -3.76 2.76
C VAL A 51 -2.67 -2.78 1.59
N GLU A 52 -3.22 -3.17 0.44
CA GLU A 52 -3.28 -2.35 -0.77
C GLU A 52 -4.14 -1.10 -0.55
N GLU A 53 -5.30 -1.28 0.08
CA GLU A 53 -6.25 -0.21 0.43
C GLU A 53 -5.63 0.76 1.44
N TYR A 54 -4.96 0.26 2.47
CA TYR A 54 -4.35 1.11 3.50
C TYR A 54 -3.14 1.87 2.96
N LEU A 55 -2.37 1.26 2.04
CA LEU A 55 -1.31 1.94 1.33
C LEU A 55 -1.86 3.09 0.47
N LEU A 56 -2.92 2.83 -0.30
CA LEU A 56 -3.57 3.83 -1.16
C LEU A 56 -4.20 4.96 -0.32
N TYR A 57 -4.85 4.60 0.79
CA TYR A 57 -5.39 5.56 1.75
C TYR A 57 -4.28 6.43 2.34
N ARG A 58 -3.14 5.84 2.75
CA ARG A 58 -2.00 6.60 3.27
C ARG A 58 -1.43 7.56 2.25
N ALA A 59 -1.31 7.14 0.98
CA ALA A 59 -0.86 8.00 -0.11
C ALA A 59 -1.75 9.25 -0.25
N ALA A 60 -3.06 9.05 -0.26
CA ALA A 60 -4.03 10.14 -0.34
C ALA A 60 -4.01 11.04 0.90
N GLU A 61 -3.92 10.45 2.09
CA GLU A 61 -3.84 11.19 3.36
C GLU A 61 -2.59 12.07 3.41
N LEU A 62 -1.42 11.52 3.04
CA LEU A 62 -0.16 12.25 2.98
C LEU A 62 -0.22 13.39 1.95
N THR A 63 -0.83 13.14 0.80
CA THR A 63 -1.03 14.14 -0.27
C THR A 63 -1.83 15.34 0.26
N ARG A 64 -2.95 15.07 0.95
CA ARG A 64 -3.75 16.14 1.57
C ARG A 64 -3.00 16.87 2.69
N GLN A 65 -2.28 16.15 3.55
CA GLN A 65 -1.48 16.74 4.63
C GLN A 65 -0.41 17.70 4.10
N LYS A 66 0.18 17.41 2.94
CA LYS A 66 1.19 18.24 2.28
C LYS A 66 0.60 19.38 1.44
N GLY A 67 -0.74 19.50 1.36
CA GLY A 67 -1.43 20.55 0.63
C GLY A 67 -1.45 20.34 -0.89
N TYR A 68 -1.43 19.09 -1.34
CA TYR A 68 -1.63 18.70 -2.73
C TYR A 68 -3.06 18.17 -2.95
N GLU A 69 -3.48 18.10 -4.21
CA GLU A 69 -4.85 17.72 -4.58
C GLU A 69 -4.93 16.26 -5.04
N GLY A 70 -3.90 15.79 -5.73
CA GLY A 70 -3.79 14.40 -6.16
C GLY A 70 -2.34 13.95 -6.23
N PHE A 71 -2.16 12.67 -6.57
CA PHE A 71 -0.86 12.05 -6.73
C PHE A 71 -0.91 11.03 -7.87
N GLU A 72 0.24 10.72 -8.45
CA GLU A 72 0.43 9.63 -9.40
C GLU A 72 1.47 8.65 -8.88
N VAL A 73 1.40 7.40 -9.33
CA VAL A 73 2.42 6.41 -9.03
C VAL A 73 3.61 6.64 -9.94
N VAL A 74 4.80 6.80 -9.35
CA VAL A 74 6.03 6.97 -10.12
C VAL A 74 6.52 5.62 -10.60
N ARG A 75 6.61 5.49 -11.92
CA ARG A 75 7.33 4.41 -12.61
C ARG A 75 8.73 4.90 -12.95
N GLU A 76 9.77 4.14 -12.64
CA GLU A 76 11.11 4.35 -13.16
C GLU A 76 11.12 4.26 -14.70
N ALA A 77 11.98 5.04 -15.36
CA ALA A 77 11.96 5.20 -16.81
C ALA A 77 12.21 3.90 -17.61
N THR A 78 12.74 2.86 -16.98
CA THR A 78 12.95 1.53 -17.58
C THR A 78 11.65 0.72 -17.71
N GLU A 79 10.55 1.22 -17.13
CA GLU A 79 9.33 0.46 -16.83
C GLU A 79 8.10 0.93 -17.64
N ALA A 80 8.25 1.97 -18.47
CA ALA A 80 7.15 2.69 -19.10
C ALA A 80 6.35 1.91 -20.17
N ASP A 81 6.74 0.69 -20.53
CA ASP A 81 6.08 -0.17 -21.52
C ASP A 81 5.49 -1.47 -20.91
N ILE A 82 5.47 -1.59 -19.58
CA ILE A 82 5.09 -2.83 -18.91
C ILE A 82 3.59 -2.86 -18.62
N ASP A 83 2.93 -3.87 -19.17
CA ASP A 83 1.51 -4.16 -18.95
C ASP A 83 1.29 -4.79 -17.56
N ILE A 84 0.71 -4.00 -16.65
CA ILE A 84 0.45 -4.39 -15.26
C ILE A 84 -0.92 -5.06 -15.04
N ASP A 85 -1.62 -5.47 -16.10
CA ASP A 85 -2.98 -6.07 -16.01
C ASP A 85 -2.97 -7.42 -15.26
N THR A 86 -1.78 -8.00 -15.05
CA THR A 86 -1.57 -9.24 -14.29
C THR A 86 -1.48 -9.04 -12.77
N VAL A 87 -1.47 -7.79 -12.29
CA VAL A 87 -1.53 -7.48 -10.85
C VAL A 87 -2.98 -7.62 -10.39
N PRO A 88 -3.27 -8.41 -9.34
CA PRO A 88 -4.63 -8.53 -8.81
C PRO A 88 -5.04 -7.29 -7.99
N THR A 89 -5.03 -6.09 -8.59
CA THR A 89 -5.50 -4.84 -7.98
C THR A 89 -6.92 -4.51 -8.43
N VAL A 90 -7.70 -3.90 -7.54
CA VAL A 90 -9.04 -3.35 -7.84
C VAL A 90 -8.94 -1.90 -8.32
N TYR A 91 -7.75 -1.29 -8.25
CA TYR A 91 -7.49 0.12 -8.52
C TYR A 91 -6.63 0.26 -9.80
N PRO A 92 -7.23 0.63 -10.95
CA PRO A 92 -6.48 0.81 -12.18
C PRO A 92 -5.32 1.81 -12.00
N GLY A 93 -4.11 1.41 -12.42
CA GLY A 93 -2.90 2.22 -12.28
C GLY A 93 -2.24 2.19 -10.90
N TRP A 94 -2.78 1.39 -9.97
CA TRP A 94 -2.21 1.19 -8.65
C TRP A 94 -1.49 -0.16 -8.59
N ALA A 95 -0.20 -0.15 -8.90
CA ALA A 95 0.62 -1.34 -8.86
C ALA A 95 1.77 -1.17 -7.84
N PRO A 96 1.50 -1.38 -6.53
CA PRO A 96 2.55 -1.36 -5.53
C PRO A 96 3.46 -2.58 -5.66
N ALA A 97 4.73 -2.41 -5.26
CA ALA A 97 5.65 -3.52 -5.06
C ALA A 97 5.33 -4.23 -3.75
N TRP A 98 5.51 -5.56 -3.72
CA TRP A 98 5.14 -6.42 -2.60
C TRP A 98 6.32 -7.21 -2.07
N ASP A 99 6.57 -7.14 -0.77
CA ASP A 99 7.41 -8.10 -0.06
C ASP A 99 6.50 -9.10 0.66
N TYR A 100 6.78 -10.39 0.46
CA TYR A 100 6.04 -11.47 1.09
C TYR A 100 6.98 -12.59 1.52
N TYR A 101 6.60 -13.28 2.59
CA TYR A 101 7.27 -14.52 2.98
C TYR A 101 6.71 -15.66 2.15
N GLY A 102 7.52 -16.62 1.73
CA GLY A 102 7.07 -17.80 1.00
C GLY A 102 7.45 -19.06 1.77
N ALA A 103 6.47 -19.94 2.03
CA ALA A 103 6.70 -21.20 2.73
C ALA A 103 7.76 -22.05 2.00
N GLY A 104 8.99 -22.07 2.53
CA GLY A 104 10.14 -22.83 2.02
C GLY A 104 11.21 -22.05 1.25
N TYR A 105 10.99 -20.77 0.93
CA TYR A 105 11.92 -19.97 0.10
C TYR A 105 12.40 -18.65 0.74
N GLY A 106 11.90 -18.29 1.93
CA GLY A 106 12.30 -17.06 2.63
C GLY A 106 11.53 -15.82 2.15
N TRP A 107 12.08 -14.63 2.39
CA TRP A 107 11.52 -13.36 1.91
C TRP A 107 11.68 -13.25 0.39
N ASN A 108 10.59 -12.91 -0.30
CA ASN A 108 10.57 -12.66 -1.73
C ASN A 108 10.00 -11.26 -1.97
N THR A 109 10.51 -10.59 -3.01
CA THR A 109 10.03 -9.28 -3.46
C THR A 109 9.43 -9.46 -4.85
N TYR A 110 8.20 -8.98 -5.02
CA TYR A 110 7.51 -8.87 -6.28
C TYR A 110 7.43 -7.40 -6.67
N ASP A 111 7.89 -7.10 -7.88
CA ASP A 111 7.75 -5.78 -8.48
C ASP A 111 6.91 -5.91 -9.76
N PRO A 112 5.73 -5.26 -9.82
CA PRO A 112 4.85 -5.34 -10.99
C PRO A 112 5.50 -4.77 -12.26
N TYR A 113 6.50 -3.91 -12.11
CA TYR A 113 7.22 -3.28 -13.21
C TYR A 113 8.49 -4.06 -13.63
N LEU A 114 8.64 -5.31 -13.19
CA LEU A 114 9.69 -6.22 -13.69
C LEU A 114 9.16 -7.32 -14.63
N GLY A 115 7.88 -7.25 -15.03
CA GLY A 115 7.27 -8.14 -16.03
C GLY A 115 7.02 -9.58 -15.55
N ALA A 116 7.09 -9.83 -14.25
CA ALA A 116 6.72 -11.11 -13.66
C ALA A 116 5.22 -11.13 -13.31
N PRO A 117 4.50 -12.25 -13.49
CA PRO A 117 3.15 -12.39 -12.97
C PRO A 117 3.16 -12.48 -11.45
N PHE A 118 2.15 -11.89 -10.79
CA PHE A 118 2.02 -11.99 -9.34
C PHE A 118 1.89 -13.47 -8.93
N PRO A 119 2.72 -13.97 -7.99
CA PRO A 119 2.78 -15.40 -7.67
C PRO A 119 1.64 -15.83 -6.72
N ALA A 120 0.38 -15.53 -7.09
CA ALA A 120 -0.82 -15.78 -6.28
C ALA A 120 -0.93 -17.24 -5.77
N GLU A 121 -0.45 -18.21 -6.54
CA GLU A 121 -0.48 -19.64 -6.21
C GLU A 121 0.54 -20.07 -5.14
N ARG A 122 1.53 -19.21 -4.80
CA ARG A 122 2.63 -19.54 -3.87
C ARG A 122 2.52 -18.85 -2.52
N ILE A 123 1.47 -18.07 -2.30
CA ILE A 123 1.28 -17.29 -1.08
C ILE A 123 0.22 -17.99 -0.23
N THR A 124 0.57 -18.35 0.99
CA THR A 124 -0.31 -19.01 1.96
C THR A 124 -0.96 -17.99 2.87
N THR A 125 -2.06 -18.34 3.53
CA THR A 125 -2.85 -17.48 4.45
C THR A 125 -2.10 -17.01 5.71
N SER A 126 -0.79 -17.30 5.85
CA SER A 126 0.04 -16.95 7.01
C SER A 126 1.22 -16.04 6.64
N ASP A 127 1.26 -15.57 5.39
CA ASP A 127 2.35 -14.73 4.91
C ASP A 127 2.13 -13.26 5.29
N ARG A 128 3.21 -12.60 5.71
CA ARG A 128 3.21 -11.17 6.02
C ARG A 128 3.27 -10.41 4.71
N TYR A 129 2.27 -9.60 4.44
CA TYR A 129 2.26 -8.72 3.28
C TYR A 129 2.82 -7.35 3.66
N SER A 130 3.87 -6.92 2.97
CA SER A 130 4.28 -5.53 2.95
C SER A 130 4.17 -5.01 1.53
N ALA A 131 3.54 -3.84 1.36
CA ALA A 131 3.44 -3.19 0.07
C ALA A 131 4.12 -1.83 0.13
N SER A 132 4.79 -1.43 -0.95
CA SER A 132 5.38 -0.09 -1.07
C SER A 132 5.13 0.51 -2.45
N ALA A 133 4.96 1.83 -2.48
CA ALA A 133 4.79 2.60 -3.69
C ALA A 133 5.52 3.93 -3.58
N VAL A 134 6.05 4.42 -4.69
CA VAL A 134 6.56 5.78 -4.80
C VAL A 134 5.48 6.62 -5.47
N ILE A 135 5.11 7.72 -4.83
CA ILE A 135 4.10 8.64 -5.33
C ILE A 135 4.70 10.01 -5.60
N GLU A 136 4.24 10.66 -6.66
CA GLU A 136 4.53 12.06 -6.98
C GLU A 136 3.24 12.87 -6.87
N MET A 137 3.29 13.95 -6.10
CA MET A 137 2.13 14.75 -5.75
C MET A 137 2.01 15.97 -6.67
N TYR A 138 0.81 16.26 -7.11
CA TYR A 138 0.53 17.42 -7.95
C TYR A 138 -0.56 18.33 -7.37
N ARG A 139 -0.51 19.59 -7.77
CA ARG A 139 -1.54 20.60 -7.46
C ARG A 139 -2.36 20.88 -8.71
N GLY A 140 -3.65 21.07 -8.53
CA GLY A 140 -4.61 21.36 -9.57
C GLY A 140 -4.94 20.12 -10.39
N ARG A 141 -4.98 20.31 -11.71
CA ARG A 141 -5.35 19.25 -12.64
C ARG A 141 -4.24 18.21 -12.72
N ALA A 142 -4.63 16.94 -12.75
CA ALA A 142 -3.72 15.83 -13.06
C ALA A 142 -2.89 16.15 -14.31
N PRO A 143 -1.58 15.82 -14.30
CA PRO A 143 -0.74 16.01 -15.47
C PRO A 143 -1.36 15.34 -16.69
N ALA A 144 -1.33 16.04 -17.83
CA ALA A 144 -1.93 15.55 -19.06
C ALA A 144 -1.15 14.33 -19.57
N GLY A 145 -1.79 13.15 -19.56
CA GLY A 145 -1.17 11.88 -19.97
C GLY A 145 -0.99 10.87 -18.84
N SER A 146 -1.25 11.25 -17.58
CA SER A 146 -1.24 10.30 -16.46
C SER A 146 -2.61 9.63 -16.34
N GLU A 147 -2.83 8.53 -17.06
CA GLU A 147 -4.02 7.67 -16.89
C GLU A 147 -4.09 7.05 -15.49
N GLU A 148 -2.99 7.11 -14.73
CA GLU A 148 -2.78 6.52 -13.40
C GLU A 148 -2.70 7.59 -12.29
N SER A 149 -3.43 8.71 -12.46
CA SER A 149 -3.53 9.77 -11.45
C SER A 149 -4.70 9.54 -10.49
N PHE A 150 -4.48 9.77 -9.19
CA PHE A 150 -5.47 9.59 -8.13
C PHE A 150 -5.82 10.93 -7.47
N ASP A 151 -7.11 11.25 -7.39
CA ASP A 151 -7.61 12.36 -6.56
C ASP A 151 -7.61 11.95 -5.09
N ALA A 152 -6.85 12.67 -4.25
CA ALA A 152 -6.69 12.29 -2.86
C ALA A 152 -8.02 12.38 -2.07
N SER A 153 -8.88 13.33 -2.40
CA SER A 153 -10.21 13.46 -1.79
C SER A 153 -11.10 12.27 -2.12
N ALA A 154 -11.12 11.87 -3.38
CA ALA A 154 -11.94 10.78 -3.88
C ALA A 154 -11.50 9.44 -3.27
N VAL A 155 -10.18 9.22 -3.17
CA VAL A 155 -9.62 8.04 -2.48
C VAL A 155 -10.04 8.02 -1.01
N LEU A 156 -9.83 9.12 -0.28
CA LEU A 156 -10.23 9.20 1.14
C LEU A 156 -11.73 9.01 1.34
N ALA A 157 -12.56 9.57 0.46
CA ALA A 157 -14.01 9.42 0.52
C ALA A 157 -14.48 7.99 0.22
N ARG A 158 -13.79 7.29 -0.69
CA ARG A 158 -14.08 5.90 -1.06
C ARG A 158 -13.67 4.94 0.05
N LEU A 159 -12.42 5.04 0.50
CA LEU A 159 -11.81 4.08 1.42
C LEU A 159 -12.06 4.41 2.89
N GLY A 160 -12.46 5.63 3.23
CA GLY A 160 -12.57 6.06 4.63
C GLY A 160 -13.56 5.27 5.48
N ASN A 161 -14.48 4.49 4.89
CA ASN A 161 -15.36 3.57 5.62
C ASN A 161 -14.78 2.16 5.76
N ASP A 162 -13.83 1.78 4.92
CA ASP A 162 -13.19 0.46 4.89
C ASP A 162 -11.92 0.41 5.74
N VAL A 163 -11.41 1.57 6.16
CA VAL A 163 -10.22 1.67 7.02
C VAL A 163 -10.55 1.40 8.49
N GLU A 164 -10.00 0.31 9.03
CA GLU A 164 -10.08 -0.02 10.45
C GLU A 164 -9.06 0.82 11.25
N MET A 165 -9.57 1.78 12.02
CA MET A 165 -8.75 2.59 12.93
C MET A 165 -8.46 1.80 14.22
N PRO A 166 -7.32 2.04 14.89
CA PRO A 166 -7.03 1.40 16.17
C PRO A 166 -8.06 1.81 17.23
N GLU A 167 -8.62 0.84 17.96
CA GLU A 167 -9.47 1.11 19.12
C GLU A 167 -8.62 1.74 20.23
N GLY A 168 -9.03 2.93 20.68
CA GLY A 168 -8.32 3.74 21.69
C GLY A 168 -8.68 3.39 23.12
#